data_AF-D7U8C1-F1
#
_entry.id   AF-D7U8C1-F1
#
_cell.length_a   1.000
_cell.length_b   1.000
_cell.length_c   1.000
_cell.angle_alpha   90.00
_cell.angle_beta   90.00
_cell.angle_gamma   90.00
#
_symmetry.space_group_name_H-M   'P 1'
#
loop_
_entity.id
_entity.type
_entity.pdbx_description
1 polymer ?
#
loop_
_entity_poly.entity_id
_entity_poly.type
_entity_poly.pdbx_seq_one_letter_code
_entity_poly.pdbx_strand_id
1 'polypeptide(L)'
;MAILLHQDTGNRLNGNIPDGIKGRQSRTNLFRSFSEEGNLELGGCLENYPCQKDRYSLHINCGGEKSTVGNVVYEGDQYEGGAAKFHPMIDYWGFSSTGHFWDHNRTINDYIAQNVSVLGMNHSGLYTRARLSPLSFTYYGRCLADGNYTVKIHFAEIIIRGNKSFHSLGRQIFNVYIQGKLESEDFDIVQAAQGVEKVVVKEFKAVVKNKTLEVRFHWAGKGTTAIPSRGTYGPLISAISVESGEFRPYSFLVKYRSLSLS
;
A
#
# COMPACT_ATOMS: atom_id res chain seq x y z
N MET A 1 21.28 13.51 -21.66
CA MET A 1 22.25 12.56 -21.09
C MET A 1 21.58 11.88 -19.92
N ALA A 2 21.38 10.56 -20.03
CA ALA A 2 20.57 9.76 -19.13
C ALA A 2 21.28 9.60 -17.78
N ILE A 3 20.60 9.95 -16.68
CA ILE A 3 21.02 9.51 -15.35
C ILE A 3 20.09 8.36 -14.98
N LEU A 4 20.57 7.15 -15.29
CA LEU A 4 20.22 5.94 -14.57
C LEU A 4 20.70 6.12 -13.12
N LEU A 5 19.79 6.40 -12.19
CA LEU A 5 20.07 6.13 -10.79
C LEU A 5 19.60 4.72 -10.49
N HIS A 6 20.54 3.79 -10.59
CA HIS A 6 20.50 2.59 -9.78
C HIS A 6 20.54 3.01 -8.31
N GLN A 7 19.74 2.31 -7.50
CA GLN A 7 19.99 1.99 -6.10
C GLN A 7 19.62 3.08 -5.08
N ASP A 8 18.46 2.86 -4.46
CA ASP A 8 18.00 3.38 -3.17
C ASP A 8 18.89 2.90 -2.00
N THR A 9 20.21 3.11 -2.11
CA THR A 9 21.08 3.21 -0.94
C THR A 9 21.28 4.69 -0.66
N GLY A 10 20.33 5.30 0.06
CA GLY A 10 20.58 6.51 0.86
C GLY A 10 21.26 7.69 0.16
N ASN A 11 20.87 8.06 -1.05
CA ASN A 11 21.36 9.31 -1.64
C ASN A 11 20.58 10.51 -1.06
N ARG A 12 21.26 11.31 -0.23
CA ARG A 12 20.82 12.64 0.24
C ARG A 12 20.85 13.63 -0.93
N LEU A 13 19.79 13.66 -1.73
CA LEU A 13 19.59 14.73 -2.70
C LEU A 13 18.90 15.92 -1.99
N ASN A 14 19.69 16.88 -1.51
CA ASN A 14 19.19 18.16 -1.03
C ASN A 14 19.33 19.20 -2.14
N GLY A 15 18.20 19.69 -2.69
CA GLY A 15 18.18 20.71 -3.74
C GLY A 15 16.78 21.00 -4.26
N ASN A 16 16.57 22.22 -4.77
CA ASN A 16 15.31 22.61 -5.40
C ASN A 16 15.14 21.89 -6.75
N ILE A 17 13.92 21.42 -7.03
CA ILE A 17 13.57 20.76 -8.29
C ILE A 17 13.71 21.78 -9.43
N PRO A 18 14.54 21.53 -10.46
CA PRO A 18 14.67 22.40 -11.63
C PRO A 18 13.33 22.61 -12.34
N ASP A 19 13.02 23.85 -12.74
CA ASP A 19 11.72 24.20 -13.35
C ASP A 19 11.40 23.41 -14.64
N GLY A 20 12.42 22.89 -15.33
CA GLY A 20 12.26 22.00 -16.50
C GLY A 20 11.63 20.63 -16.19
N ILE A 21 11.59 20.20 -14.92
CA ILE A 21 10.94 18.95 -14.48
C ILE A 21 9.46 19.18 -14.14
N LYS A 22 9.09 20.40 -13.73
CA LYS A 22 7.71 20.77 -13.37
C LYS A 22 6.77 20.86 -14.59
N GLY A 23 7.31 21.04 -15.80
CA GLY A 23 6.55 21.33 -17.02
C GLY A 23 6.23 20.14 -17.94
N ARG A 24 6.70 18.92 -17.64
CA ARG A 24 6.31 17.72 -18.40
C ARG A 24 5.10 17.09 -17.73
N GLN A 25 4.03 16.81 -18.47
CA GLN A 25 2.82 16.06 -18.06
C GLN A 25 3.07 14.63 -17.53
N SER A 26 4.31 14.31 -17.16
CA SER A 26 4.69 13.10 -16.44
C SER A 26 4.35 13.30 -14.96
N ARG A 27 3.39 12.52 -14.43
CA ARG A 27 3.15 12.36 -12.99
C ARG A 27 4.31 11.60 -12.33
N THR A 28 5.48 12.24 -12.30
CA THR A 28 6.74 11.69 -11.82
C THR A 28 6.73 11.68 -10.30
N ASN A 29 7.05 10.53 -9.68
CA ASN A 29 7.23 10.46 -8.22
C ASN A 29 8.46 11.26 -7.80
N LEU A 30 8.26 12.27 -6.97
CA LEU A 30 9.32 12.85 -6.14
C LEU A 30 9.35 12.04 -4.84
N PHE A 31 10.17 10.99 -4.81
CA PHE A 31 10.29 10.13 -3.63
C PHE A 31 10.99 10.89 -2.50
N ARG A 32 10.44 10.82 -1.28
CA ARG A 32 11.04 11.41 -0.07
C ARG A 32 12.29 10.59 0.29
N SER A 33 13.45 11.24 0.42
CA SER A 33 14.66 10.57 0.91
C SER A 33 14.50 10.19 2.39
N PHE A 34 15.08 9.05 2.80
CA PHE A 34 14.96 8.47 4.16
C PHE A 34 15.54 9.32 5.30
N SER A 35 15.97 10.56 5.06
CA SER A 35 16.98 11.25 5.90
C SER A 35 16.53 12.55 6.60
N GLU A 36 15.29 13.04 6.46
CA GLU A 36 14.92 14.31 7.13
C GLU A 36 13.69 14.22 8.03
N GLU A 37 13.96 14.36 9.34
CA GLU A 37 13.12 15.12 10.28
C GLU A 37 13.00 16.55 9.75
N GLY A 38 12.05 16.75 8.85
CA GLY A 38 11.74 18.03 8.26
C GLY A 38 10.33 17.96 7.69
N ASN A 39 9.53 18.99 7.98
CA ASN A 39 8.18 19.19 7.44
C ASN A 39 8.23 19.53 5.95
N LEU A 40 8.90 18.72 5.13
CA LEU A 40 8.61 18.70 3.69
C LEU A 40 7.29 17.97 3.56
N GLU A 41 6.25 18.78 3.64
CA GLU A 41 4.88 18.36 3.50
C GLU A 41 4.78 17.52 2.23
N LEU A 42 4.05 16.42 2.37
CA LEU A 42 3.31 15.76 1.30
C LEU A 42 2.48 16.77 0.46
N GLY A 43 2.37 18.00 0.96
CA GLY A 43 1.73 19.20 0.43
C GLY A 43 2.08 19.57 -1.00
N GLY A 44 3.31 19.49 -1.49
CA GLY A 44 3.58 19.95 -2.88
C GLY A 44 2.75 19.23 -3.97
N CYS A 45 2.43 17.95 -3.79
CA CYS A 45 1.57 17.18 -4.70
C CYS A 45 0.11 17.04 -4.23
N LEU A 46 -0.17 17.31 -2.96
CA LEU A 46 -1.46 17.04 -2.31
C LEU A 46 -2.20 18.28 -1.80
N GLU A 47 -1.52 19.43 -1.64
CA GLU A 47 -2.08 20.75 -1.31
C GLU A 47 -3.20 21.14 -2.27
N ASN A 48 -3.10 20.72 -3.53
CA ASN A 48 -4.10 20.99 -4.56
C ASN A 48 -5.47 20.33 -4.32
N TYR A 49 -5.60 19.43 -3.33
CA TYR A 49 -6.87 18.82 -2.96
C TYR A 49 -7.14 19.04 -1.46
N PRO A 50 -7.80 20.15 -1.08
CA PRO A 50 -8.11 20.44 0.31
C PRO A 50 -9.18 19.50 0.87
N CYS A 51 -8.97 19.04 2.11
CA CYS A 51 -9.90 18.17 2.80
C CYS A 51 -11.19 18.90 3.19
N GLN A 52 -12.30 18.54 2.56
CA GLN A 52 -13.63 19.11 2.86
C GLN A 52 -14.26 18.53 4.12
N LYS A 53 -13.94 17.27 4.45
CA LYS A 53 -14.54 16.55 5.59
C LYS A 53 -13.57 15.54 6.16
N ASP A 54 -13.58 15.42 7.48
CA ASP A 54 -12.82 14.40 8.20
C ASP A 54 -13.43 13.01 7.99
N ARG A 55 -12.53 12.06 7.80
CA ARG A 55 -12.79 10.64 7.62
C ARG A 55 -12.23 9.87 8.80
N TYR A 56 -12.92 8.80 9.14
CA TYR A 56 -12.56 7.94 10.26
C TYR A 56 -12.25 6.52 9.82
N SER A 57 -12.38 6.25 8.53
CA SER A 57 -11.98 4.98 7.94
C SER A 57 -11.54 5.13 6.49
N LEU A 58 -10.75 4.17 6.03
CA LEU A 58 -10.30 4.03 4.65
C LEU A 58 -10.06 2.56 4.33
N HIS A 59 -10.61 2.07 3.23
CA HIS A 59 -10.47 0.68 2.81
C HIS A 59 -10.11 0.63 1.33
N ILE A 60 -9.04 -0.09 0.99
CA ILE A 60 -8.46 -0.14 -0.36
C ILE A 60 -8.32 -1.60 -0.77
N ASN A 61 -8.86 -1.97 -1.93
CA ASN A 61 -8.64 -3.26 -2.58
C ASN A 61 -7.42 -3.13 -3.50
N CYS A 62 -6.25 -3.55 -3.00
CA CYS A 62 -4.95 -3.29 -3.61
C CYS A 62 -4.76 -4.12 -4.90
N GLY A 63 -4.63 -3.45 -6.05
CA GLY A 63 -4.59 -4.13 -7.35
C GLY A 63 -5.96 -4.62 -7.84
N GLY A 64 -7.03 -4.46 -7.05
CA GLY A 64 -8.37 -4.99 -7.32
C GLY A 64 -9.41 -3.94 -7.67
N GLU A 65 -10.58 -4.40 -8.10
CA GLU A 65 -11.76 -3.56 -8.33
C GLU A 65 -12.42 -3.14 -7.02
N LYS A 66 -13.27 -2.11 -7.08
CA LYS A 66 -14.12 -1.75 -5.95
C LYS A 66 -14.96 -2.96 -5.53
N SER A 67 -14.91 -3.30 -4.25
CA SER A 67 -15.55 -4.51 -3.71
C SER A 67 -16.19 -4.23 -2.36
N THR A 68 -17.21 -5.01 -2.01
CA THR A 68 -17.90 -4.91 -0.73
C THR A 68 -17.75 -6.22 0.04
N VAL A 69 -17.26 -6.13 1.27
CA VAL A 69 -17.09 -7.27 2.17
C VAL A 69 -17.86 -7.00 3.46
N GLY A 70 -18.93 -7.78 3.66
CA GLY A 70 -19.92 -7.48 4.69
C GLY A 70 -20.53 -6.08 4.46
N ASN A 71 -20.33 -5.18 5.42
CA ASN A 71 -20.82 -3.79 5.35
C ASN A 71 -19.71 -2.78 4.97
N VAL A 72 -18.51 -3.26 4.63
CA VAL A 72 -17.35 -2.40 4.34
C VAL A 72 -17.12 -2.36 2.84
N VAL A 73 -17.07 -1.15 2.30
CA VAL A 73 -16.75 -0.90 0.88
C VAL A 73 -15.25 -0.59 0.76
N TYR A 74 -14.56 -1.41 -0.03
CA TYR A 74 -13.15 -1.22 -0.39
C TYR A 74 -13.07 -0.51 -1.75
N GLU A 75 -12.40 0.64 -1.78
CA GLU A 75 -12.14 1.36 -3.02
C GLU A 75 -11.14 0.59 -3.89
N GLY A 76 -11.38 0.55 -5.19
CA GLY A 76 -10.52 -0.18 -6.12
C GLY A 76 -9.21 0.55 -6.41
N ASP A 77 -8.12 -0.20 -6.45
CA ASP A 77 -6.82 0.24 -6.93
C ASP A 77 -6.43 -0.54 -8.18
N GLN A 78 -6.81 -0.05 -9.36
CA GLN A 78 -6.50 -0.69 -10.65
C GLN A 78 -5.43 0.05 -11.45
N TYR A 79 -4.78 1.05 -10.86
CA TYR A 79 -3.79 1.84 -11.60
C TYR A 79 -2.59 0.99 -11.99
N GLU A 80 -2.00 1.28 -13.16
CA GLU A 80 -0.97 0.46 -13.79
C GLU A 80 0.35 0.42 -13.00
N GLY A 81 0.53 1.32 -12.03
CA GLY A 81 1.79 1.48 -11.31
C GLY A 81 2.92 1.92 -12.24
N GLY A 82 4.17 1.58 -11.90
CA GLY A 82 5.33 1.92 -12.72
C GLY A 82 6.58 2.27 -11.92
N ALA A 83 7.68 2.51 -12.65
CA ALA A 83 9.00 2.74 -12.08
C ALA A 83 9.13 3.96 -11.16
N ALA A 84 8.32 4.99 -11.39
CA ALA A 84 8.28 6.22 -10.61
C ALA A 84 6.96 6.95 -10.89
N LYS A 85 5.85 6.45 -10.33
CA LYS A 85 4.50 6.96 -10.60
C LYS A 85 3.76 7.40 -9.34
N PHE A 86 3.28 8.65 -9.35
CA PHE A 86 2.37 9.15 -8.34
C PHE A 86 0.95 9.17 -8.91
N HIS A 87 0.01 8.64 -8.14
CA HIS A 87 -1.40 8.72 -8.48
C HIS A 87 -2.21 9.17 -7.27
N PRO A 88 -2.63 10.45 -7.20
CA PRO A 88 -3.65 10.84 -6.24
C PRO A 88 -4.96 10.19 -6.70
N MET A 89 -5.53 9.32 -5.87
CA MET A 89 -6.77 8.60 -6.20
C MET A 89 -7.89 9.15 -5.32
N ILE A 90 -8.82 9.89 -5.93
CA ILE A 90 -9.90 10.58 -5.21
C ILE A 90 -9.34 11.64 -4.23
N ASP A 91 -10.19 12.51 -3.71
CA ASP A 91 -9.78 13.64 -2.86
C ASP A 91 -9.18 13.22 -1.50
N TYR A 92 -9.19 11.93 -1.16
CA TYR A 92 -8.88 11.44 0.20
C TYR A 92 -7.92 10.23 0.27
N TRP A 93 -7.36 9.75 -0.83
CA TRP A 93 -6.24 8.80 -0.77
C TRP A 93 -5.33 8.88 -2.01
N GLY A 94 -4.21 8.15 -2.01
CA GLY A 94 -3.31 8.11 -3.15
C GLY A 94 -2.29 6.98 -3.05
N PHE A 95 -1.61 6.75 -4.16
CA PHE A 95 -0.65 5.67 -4.33
C PHE A 95 0.62 6.18 -5.01
N SER A 96 1.78 5.74 -4.52
CA SER A 96 3.07 5.95 -5.18
C SER A 96 3.81 4.64 -5.36
N SER A 97 4.36 4.37 -6.56
CA SER A 97 5.22 3.20 -6.80
C SER A 97 6.62 3.58 -7.30
N THR A 98 7.62 2.85 -6.81
CA THR A 98 9.01 2.98 -7.23
C THR A 98 9.57 1.60 -7.58
N GLY A 99 10.33 1.52 -8.67
CA GLY A 99 11.10 0.34 -9.05
C GLY A 99 10.71 -0.25 -10.41
N HIS A 100 11.69 -0.83 -11.10
CA HIS A 100 11.53 -1.43 -12.41
C HIS A 100 11.91 -2.92 -12.38
N PHE A 101 11.04 -3.80 -12.89
CA PHE A 101 11.39 -5.19 -13.13
C PHE A 101 12.31 -5.26 -14.35
N TRP A 102 13.60 -5.57 -14.16
CA TRP A 102 14.59 -5.59 -15.25
C TRP A 102 14.53 -6.84 -16.11
N ASP A 103 13.84 -7.88 -15.63
CA ASP A 103 13.97 -9.25 -16.12
C ASP A 103 12.86 -9.69 -17.10
N HIS A 104 11.95 -8.79 -17.50
CA HIS A 104 10.84 -9.11 -18.42
C HIS A 104 10.41 -7.88 -19.26
N ASN A 105 9.87 -8.14 -20.46
CA ASN A 105 9.29 -7.12 -21.34
C ASN A 105 7.89 -6.71 -20.83
N ARG A 106 7.64 -5.40 -20.66
CA ARG A 106 6.57 -4.93 -19.77
C ARG A 106 5.14 -5.12 -20.27
N THR A 107 4.22 -5.44 -19.35
CA THR A 107 2.77 -5.28 -19.52
C THR A 107 2.14 -4.52 -18.35
N ILE A 108 0.92 -4.03 -18.52
CA ILE A 108 0.13 -3.33 -17.47
C ILE A 108 -0.04 -4.20 -16.21
N ASN A 109 0.04 -5.52 -16.36
CA ASN A 109 -0.15 -6.48 -15.27
C ASN A 109 1.12 -6.69 -14.41
N ASP A 110 2.25 -6.07 -14.73
CA ASP A 110 3.50 -6.34 -14.00
C ASP A 110 3.45 -5.85 -12.53
N TYR A 111 2.61 -4.86 -12.24
CA TYR A 111 2.42 -4.31 -10.87
C TYR A 111 1.10 -4.76 -10.24
N ILE A 112 0.36 -5.66 -10.88
CA ILE A 112 -0.85 -6.28 -10.32
C ILE A 112 -0.80 -7.78 -10.54
N ALA A 113 -0.65 -8.52 -9.45
CA ALA A 113 -0.82 -9.96 -9.49
C ALA A 113 -2.30 -10.29 -9.62
N GLN A 114 -2.60 -11.23 -10.50
CA GLN A 114 -3.91 -11.84 -10.60
C GLN A 114 -3.78 -13.32 -10.28
N ASN A 115 -4.68 -13.82 -9.43
CA ASN A 115 -4.75 -15.23 -9.14
C ASN A 115 -5.18 -16.00 -10.40
N VAL A 116 -4.54 -17.14 -10.62
CA VAL A 116 -4.74 -18.04 -11.75
C VAL A 116 -5.70 -19.20 -11.45
N SER A 117 -6.13 -19.35 -10.20
CA SER A 117 -6.96 -20.42 -9.65
C SER A 117 -8.21 -19.87 -8.95
N VAL A 118 -9.25 -20.69 -8.83
CA VAL A 118 -10.44 -20.36 -8.05
C VAL A 118 -10.07 -20.38 -6.56
N LEU A 119 -10.13 -19.21 -5.92
CA LEU A 119 -9.86 -19.11 -4.49
C LEU A 119 -11.05 -19.61 -3.67
N GLY A 120 -10.85 -20.69 -2.90
CA GLY A 120 -11.82 -21.19 -1.93
C GLY A 120 -11.91 -20.38 -0.63
N MET A 121 -11.39 -19.15 -0.62
CA MET A 121 -11.32 -18.30 0.57
C MET A 121 -12.58 -17.45 0.70
N ASN A 122 -13.02 -17.18 1.94
CA ASN A 122 -14.09 -16.22 2.19
C ASN A 122 -13.69 -14.83 1.70
N HIS A 123 -14.66 -14.10 1.13
CA HIS A 123 -14.47 -12.76 0.57
C HIS A 123 -13.38 -12.71 -0.51
N SER A 124 -13.34 -13.73 -1.37
CA SER A 124 -12.34 -13.91 -2.44
C SER A 124 -12.13 -12.66 -3.30
N GLY A 125 -13.13 -11.80 -3.46
CA GLY A 125 -13.00 -10.52 -4.20
C GLY A 125 -11.91 -9.56 -3.70
N LEU A 126 -11.40 -9.71 -2.47
CA LEU A 126 -10.24 -8.95 -1.97
C LEU A 126 -8.90 -9.65 -2.21
N TYR A 127 -8.90 -10.95 -2.53
CA TYR A 127 -7.69 -11.78 -2.57
C TYR A 127 -7.40 -12.33 -3.97
N THR A 128 -8.30 -12.12 -4.94
CA THR A 128 -8.09 -12.52 -6.34
C THR A 128 -7.04 -11.67 -7.05
N ARG A 129 -6.81 -10.45 -6.58
CA ARG A 129 -5.78 -9.55 -7.10
C ARG A 129 -4.97 -8.97 -5.95
N ALA A 130 -3.73 -8.60 -6.24
CA ALA A 130 -2.85 -7.98 -5.26
C ALA A 130 -1.89 -6.99 -5.94
N ARG A 131 -1.55 -5.92 -5.22
CA ARG A 131 -0.55 -4.93 -5.65
C ARG A 131 0.85 -5.47 -5.39
N LEU A 132 1.74 -5.33 -6.38
CA LEU A 132 3.18 -5.60 -6.22
C LEU A 132 4.07 -4.52 -6.82
N SER A 133 5.33 -4.49 -6.37
CA SER A 133 6.38 -3.62 -6.91
C SER A 133 7.75 -4.25 -6.69
N PRO A 134 8.70 -4.09 -7.64
CA PRO A 134 10.05 -4.63 -7.50
C PRO A 134 10.90 -3.93 -6.44
N LEU A 135 10.48 -2.80 -5.88
CA LEU A 135 11.29 -2.07 -4.91
C LEU A 135 10.44 -1.47 -3.78
N SER A 136 9.51 -0.58 -4.09
CA SER A 136 8.65 0.01 -3.07
C SER A 136 7.33 0.51 -3.63
N PHE A 137 6.31 0.55 -2.78
CA PHE A 137 5.15 1.39 -2.98
C PHE A 137 4.56 1.86 -1.66
N THR A 138 3.79 2.93 -1.72
CA THR A 138 3.20 3.60 -0.57
C THR A 138 1.75 3.95 -0.87
N TYR A 139 0.86 3.64 0.07
CA TYR A 139 -0.48 4.19 0.10
C TYR A 139 -0.53 5.34 1.10
N TYR A 140 -1.20 6.43 0.68
CA TYR A 140 -1.45 7.60 1.50
C TYR A 140 -2.96 7.70 1.74
N GLY A 141 -3.39 7.56 2.99
CA GLY A 141 -4.72 7.98 3.42
C GLY A 141 -4.71 9.46 3.76
N ARG A 142 -5.71 10.21 3.31
CA ARG A 142 -5.84 11.64 3.55
C ARG A 142 -7.20 11.98 4.14
N CYS A 143 -7.28 13.19 4.69
CA CYS A 143 -8.48 13.70 5.33
C CYS A 143 -8.95 12.80 6.48
N LEU A 144 -8.05 12.00 7.05
CA LEU A 144 -8.34 11.23 8.25
C LEU A 144 -8.33 12.21 9.43
N ALA A 145 -9.24 12.09 10.39
CA ALA A 145 -9.14 12.88 11.62
C ALA A 145 -7.81 12.57 12.33
N ASP A 146 -7.23 13.55 13.02
CA ASP A 146 -6.07 13.27 13.86
C ASP A 146 -6.49 12.39 15.05
N GLY A 147 -5.71 11.35 15.34
CA GLY A 147 -6.06 10.40 16.39
C GLY A 147 -5.46 9.01 16.21
N ASN A 148 -5.92 8.08 17.03
CA ASN A 148 -5.45 6.69 17.01
C ASN A 148 -6.26 5.85 16.03
N TYR A 149 -5.56 5.09 15.19
CA TYR A 149 -6.14 4.23 14.18
C TYR A 149 -5.63 2.80 14.31
N THR A 150 -6.48 1.87 13.87
CA THR A 150 -6.14 0.48 13.65
C THR A 150 -5.98 0.26 12.15
N VAL A 151 -4.78 -0.14 11.74
CA VAL A 151 -4.46 -0.48 10.35
C VAL A 151 -4.40 -1.99 10.23
N LYS A 152 -5.29 -2.56 9.42
CA LYS A 152 -5.29 -3.97 9.04
C LYS A 152 -4.79 -4.10 7.62
N ILE A 153 -3.74 -4.89 7.44
CA ILE A 153 -3.18 -5.20 6.13
C ILE A 153 -3.49 -6.67 5.84
N HIS A 154 -4.13 -6.88 4.70
CA HIS A 154 -4.58 -8.18 4.22
C HIS A 154 -3.57 -8.71 3.20
N PHE A 155 -3.12 -9.94 3.43
CA PHE A 155 -2.18 -10.62 2.58
C PHE A 155 -2.73 -12.00 2.18
N ALA A 156 -2.41 -12.39 0.96
CA ALA A 156 -2.51 -13.76 0.48
C ALA A 156 -1.41 -13.97 -0.56
N GLU A 157 -0.65 -15.06 -0.42
CA GLU A 157 0.31 -15.47 -1.45
C GLU A 157 -0.47 -16.12 -2.59
N ILE A 158 -0.53 -15.44 -3.74
CA ILE A 158 -1.30 -15.84 -4.93
C ILE A 158 -0.45 -16.04 -6.18
N ILE A 159 0.86 -15.81 -6.08
CA ILE A 159 1.83 -15.98 -7.17
C ILE A 159 2.55 -17.33 -7.02
N ILE A 160 3.04 -17.64 -5.81
CA ILE A 160 3.74 -18.89 -5.50
C ILE A 160 2.73 -20.03 -5.34
N ARG A 161 3.01 -21.18 -5.97
CA ARG A 161 2.15 -22.37 -5.92
C ARG A 161 2.66 -23.37 -4.90
N GLY A 162 1.74 -24.03 -4.19
CA GLY A 162 2.07 -25.02 -3.15
C GLY A 162 2.27 -26.45 -3.67
N ASN A 163 2.19 -26.67 -4.98
CA ASN A 163 2.41 -28.00 -5.57
C ASN A 163 3.90 -28.37 -5.54
N LYS A 164 4.24 -29.67 -5.67
CA LYS A 164 5.64 -30.14 -5.73
C LYS A 164 6.32 -29.78 -7.05
N SER A 165 6.49 -28.48 -7.33
CA SER A 165 7.14 -27.96 -8.53
C SER A 165 8.18 -26.91 -8.15
N PHE A 166 9.07 -26.55 -9.09
CA PHE A 166 10.05 -25.48 -8.89
C PHE A 166 9.42 -24.14 -8.45
N HIS A 167 8.18 -23.87 -8.87
CA HIS A 167 7.46 -22.66 -8.50
C HIS A 167 7.19 -22.55 -6.98
N SER A 168 7.16 -23.67 -6.24
CA SER A 168 6.92 -23.66 -4.79
C SER A 168 8.15 -23.26 -3.98
N LEU A 169 9.31 -23.11 -4.62
CA LEU A 169 10.55 -22.68 -3.97
C LEU A 169 10.67 -21.15 -3.89
N GLY A 170 9.69 -20.43 -4.45
CA GLY A 170 9.64 -18.98 -4.39
C GLY A 170 9.58 -18.49 -2.94
N ARG A 171 10.16 -17.32 -2.70
CA ARG A 171 10.09 -16.61 -1.42
C ARG A 171 9.89 -15.14 -1.67
N GLN A 172 8.89 -14.58 -1.01
CA GLN A 172 8.57 -13.17 -1.10
C GLN A 172 8.67 -12.54 0.29
N ILE A 173 9.70 -11.72 0.46
CA ILE A 173 10.11 -11.18 1.75
C ILE A 173 10.25 -9.67 1.64
N PHE A 174 9.57 -8.90 2.48
CA PHE A 174 9.58 -7.45 2.41
C PHE A 174 9.31 -6.79 3.77
N ASN A 175 9.59 -5.49 3.85
CA ASN A 175 9.36 -4.69 5.04
C ASN A 175 8.05 -3.90 4.93
N VAL A 176 7.38 -3.73 6.06
CA VAL A 176 6.18 -2.91 6.23
C VAL A 176 6.50 -1.73 7.13
N TYR A 177 6.24 -0.51 6.64
CA TYR A 177 6.37 0.72 7.40
C TYR A 177 5.02 1.41 7.51
N ILE A 178 4.72 1.95 8.69
CA ILE A 178 3.54 2.78 8.92
C ILE A 178 3.99 4.08 9.58
N GLN A 179 3.61 5.24 9.03
CA GLN A 179 4.09 6.54 9.49
C GLN A 179 5.62 6.61 9.60
N GLY A 180 6.35 5.98 8.67
CA GLY A 180 7.81 5.89 8.67
C GLY A 180 8.43 4.89 9.66
N LYS A 181 7.67 4.33 10.61
CA LYS A 181 8.15 3.32 11.56
C LYS A 181 8.13 1.93 10.93
N LEU A 182 9.20 1.15 11.10
CA LEU A 182 9.27 -0.25 10.68
C LEU A 182 8.40 -1.10 11.61
N GLU A 183 7.25 -1.56 11.12
CA GLU A 183 6.28 -2.34 11.89
C GLU A 183 6.41 -3.85 11.64
N SER A 184 6.95 -4.24 10.49
CA SER A 184 7.30 -5.63 10.20
C SER A 184 8.54 -5.67 9.32
N GLU A 185 9.62 -6.26 9.83
CA GLU A 185 10.84 -6.55 9.07
C GLU A 185 10.77 -7.97 8.49
N ASP A 186 11.33 -8.17 7.29
CA ASP A 186 11.47 -9.47 6.64
C ASP A 186 10.16 -10.29 6.62
N PHE A 187 9.04 -9.63 6.36
CA PHE A 187 7.73 -10.27 6.35
C PHE A 187 7.61 -11.26 5.20
N ASP A 188 7.41 -12.54 5.55
CA ASP A 188 7.13 -13.64 4.63
C ASP A 188 5.65 -14.07 4.75
N ILE A 189 4.88 -13.86 3.68
CA ILE A 189 3.43 -14.14 3.65
C ILE A 189 3.16 -15.63 3.85
N VAL A 190 3.93 -16.51 3.19
CA VAL A 190 3.73 -17.97 3.23
C VAL A 190 3.99 -18.48 4.64
N GLN A 191 5.03 -17.98 5.29
CA GLN A 191 5.33 -18.34 6.68
C GLN A 191 4.23 -17.84 7.62
N ALA A 192 3.78 -16.59 7.47
CA ALA A 192 2.76 -16.00 8.33
C ALA A 192 1.38 -16.66 8.16
N ALA A 193 1.02 -17.06 6.94
CA ALA A 193 -0.25 -17.73 6.63
C ALA A 193 -0.19 -19.26 6.78
N GLN A 194 0.99 -19.82 7.05
CA GLN A 194 1.26 -21.27 7.09
C GLN A 194 0.86 -21.97 5.78
N GLY A 195 1.20 -21.36 4.65
CA GLY A 195 0.93 -21.86 3.31
C GLY A 195 0.61 -20.78 2.29
N VAL A 196 0.55 -21.18 1.02
CA VAL A 196 0.06 -20.34 -0.09
C VAL A 196 -1.46 -20.34 -0.13
N GLU A 197 -2.06 -19.39 -0.85
CA GLU A 197 -3.52 -19.30 -1.04
C GLU A 197 -4.29 -19.33 0.29
N LYS A 198 -3.72 -18.71 1.32
CA LYS A 198 -4.32 -18.53 2.64
C LYS A 198 -4.30 -17.06 3.02
N VAL A 199 -5.38 -16.60 3.61
CA VAL A 199 -5.48 -15.24 4.14
C VAL A 199 -4.68 -15.14 5.44
N VAL A 200 -3.86 -14.11 5.54
CA VAL A 200 -3.36 -13.60 6.82
C VAL A 200 -3.63 -12.10 6.90
N VAL A 201 -4.12 -11.66 8.06
CA VAL A 201 -4.36 -10.23 8.34
C VAL A 201 -3.45 -9.81 9.49
N LYS A 202 -2.64 -8.78 9.28
CA LYS A 202 -1.84 -8.17 10.34
C LYS A 202 -2.48 -6.86 10.77
N GLU A 203 -2.59 -6.68 12.08
CA GLU A 203 -3.13 -5.48 12.71
C GLU A 203 -1.99 -4.67 13.33
N PHE A 204 -1.99 -3.37 13.06
CA PHE A 204 -1.04 -2.39 13.60
C PHE A 204 -1.80 -1.20 14.17
N LYS A 205 -1.24 -0.55 15.19
CA LYS A 205 -1.74 0.73 15.70
C LYS A 205 -0.91 1.86 15.13
N ALA A 206 -1.59 2.91 14.67
CA ALA A 206 -0.95 4.09 14.09
C ALA A 206 -1.58 5.36 14.63
N VAL A 207 -0.78 6.42 14.75
CA VAL A 207 -1.26 7.75 15.11
C VAL A 207 -1.28 8.60 13.84
N VAL A 208 -2.46 9.06 13.46
CA VAL A 208 -2.64 10.01 12.36
C VAL A 208 -2.42 11.41 12.90
N LYS A 209 -1.54 12.16 12.23
CA LYS A 209 -1.27 13.59 12.48
C LYS A 209 -1.34 14.31 11.13
N ASN A 210 -1.77 15.56 11.13
CA ASN A 210 -1.92 16.37 9.91
C ASN A 210 -2.79 15.66 8.85
N LYS A 211 -3.83 14.97 9.33
CA LYS A 211 -4.84 14.27 8.53
C LYS A 211 -4.35 13.23 7.53
N THR A 212 -3.14 12.71 7.72
CA THR A 212 -2.48 11.84 6.75
C THR A 212 -1.96 10.55 7.41
N LEU A 213 -2.19 9.42 6.75
CA LEU A 213 -1.65 8.12 7.09
C LEU A 213 -0.79 7.58 5.94
N GLU A 214 0.45 7.21 6.21
CA GLU A 214 1.35 6.56 5.28
C GLU A 214 1.49 5.06 5.62
N VAL A 215 1.28 4.20 4.63
CA VAL A 215 1.59 2.77 4.71
C VAL A 215 2.49 2.40 3.53
N ARG A 216 3.75 2.10 3.82
CA ARG A 216 4.79 1.84 2.82
C ARG A 216 5.29 0.40 2.90
N PHE A 217 5.48 -0.19 1.72
CA PHE A 217 6.01 -1.52 1.55
C PHE A 217 7.32 -1.44 0.77
N HIS A 218 8.34 -2.17 1.22
CA HIS A 218 9.68 -2.06 0.65
C HIS A 218 10.37 -3.42 0.57
N TRP A 219 10.93 -3.72 -0.60
CA TRP A 219 11.76 -4.88 -0.84
C TRP A 219 13.23 -4.56 -0.58
N ALA A 220 13.79 -5.16 0.47
CA ALA A 220 15.19 -4.98 0.84
C ALA A 220 16.15 -5.97 0.11
N GLY A 221 15.74 -6.51 -1.04
CA GLY A 221 16.56 -7.44 -1.83
C GLY A 221 16.56 -8.90 -1.35
N LYS A 222 15.65 -9.28 -0.43
CA LYS A 222 15.55 -10.65 0.12
C LYS A 222 14.46 -11.48 -0.58
N GLY A 223 14.62 -12.81 -0.57
CA GLY A 223 13.72 -13.72 -1.27
C GLY A 223 14.19 -14.06 -2.68
N THR A 224 13.28 -14.47 -3.55
CA THR A 224 13.62 -14.94 -4.91
C THR A 224 13.22 -13.93 -5.97
N THR A 225 14.09 -13.71 -6.96
CA THR A 225 13.84 -12.77 -8.08
C THR A 225 13.36 -13.46 -9.37
N ALA A 226 13.64 -14.75 -9.51
CA ALA A 226 13.34 -15.54 -10.71
C ALA A 226 12.35 -16.69 -10.48
N ILE A 227 11.80 -16.82 -9.26
CA ILE A 227 10.86 -17.87 -8.86
C ILE A 227 9.63 -17.21 -8.24
N PRO A 228 8.40 -17.58 -8.66
CA PRO A 228 8.05 -18.62 -9.64
C PRO A 228 8.31 -18.22 -11.09
N SER A 229 8.43 -16.93 -11.37
CA SER A 229 8.84 -16.38 -12.65
C SER A 229 9.66 -15.10 -12.41
N ARG A 230 10.46 -14.72 -13.41
CA ARG A 230 11.19 -13.45 -13.39
C ARG A 230 10.21 -12.28 -13.33
N GLY A 231 10.52 -11.30 -12.48
CA GLY A 231 9.75 -10.07 -12.40
C GLY A 231 8.49 -10.14 -11.52
N THR A 232 8.45 -11.02 -10.51
CA THR A 232 7.32 -11.15 -9.56
C THR A 232 7.73 -10.95 -8.10
N TYR A 233 8.93 -10.43 -7.86
CA TYR A 233 9.49 -10.19 -6.53
C TYR A 233 9.03 -8.86 -5.93
N GLY A 234 9.27 -8.72 -4.62
CA GLY A 234 8.93 -7.54 -3.84
C GLY A 234 7.64 -7.69 -3.04
N PRO A 235 7.04 -6.62 -2.51
CA PRO A 235 5.88 -6.73 -1.66
C PRO A 235 4.63 -7.15 -2.43
N LEU A 236 3.72 -7.89 -1.79
CA LEU A 236 2.44 -8.31 -2.36
C LEU A 236 1.31 -8.09 -1.36
N ILE A 237 0.41 -7.16 -1.69
CA ILE A 237 -0.62 -6.68 -0.75
C ILE A 237 -1.99 -6.81 -1.39
N SER A 238 -2.92 -7.46 -0.70
CA SER A 238 -4.29 -7.72 -1.21
C SER A 238 -5.24 -6.59 -0.85
N ALA A 239 -5.22 -6.12 0.39
CA ALA A 239 -6.06 -4.99 0.80
C ALA A 239 -5.51 -4.28 2.05
N ILE A 240 -5.97 -3.05 2.26
CA ILE A 240 -5.70 -2.26 3.46
C ILE A 240 -7.05 -1.79 4.02
N SER A 241 -7.20 -1.87 5.34
CA SER A 241 -8.35 -1.36 6.08
C SER A 241 -7.87 -0.53 7.25
N VAL A 242 -8.36 0.69 7.36
CA VAL A 242 -7.99 1.67 8.37
C VAL A 242 -9.26 2.09 9.09
N GLU A 243 -9.26 2.00 10.40
CA GLU A 243 -10.41 2.32 11.24
C GLU A 243 -9.97 3.15 12.45
N SER A 244 -10.66 4.26 12.71
CA SER A 244 -10.41 5.09 13.90
C SER A 244 -10.78 4.32 15.16
N GLY A 245 -9.86 4.30 16.14
CA GLY A 245 -10.14 3.74 17.46
C GLY A 245 -11.14 4.57 18.28
N GLU A 246 -11.42 5.80 17.84
CA GLU A 246 -12.31 6.74 18.53
C GLU A 246 -13.74 6.71 17.98
N PHE A 247 -14.04 5.86 17.00
CA PHE A 247 -15.38 5.75 16.45
C PHE A 247 -16.33 5.04 17.42
N ARG A 248 -17.02 5.84 18.24
CA ARG A 248 -18.34 5.50 18.78
C ARG A 248 -19.37 6.13 17.86
N PRO A 249 -20.25 5.37 17.19
CA PRO A 249 -21.29 5.99 16.39
C PRO A 249 -22.13 6.90 17.28
N TYR A 250 -22.41 8.11 16.80
CA TYR A 250 -23.20 9.16 17.47
C TYR A 250 -24.56 8.63 18.00
N SER A 251 -25.05 7.51 17.47
CA SER A 251 -26.25 6.80 17.96
C SER A 251 -26.14 6.26 19.40
N PHE A 252 -24.93 6.07 19.95
CA PHE A 252 -24.77 5.68 21.35
C PHE A 252 -24.86 6.87 22.32
N LEU A 253 -24.51 8.09 21.90
CA LEU A 253 -24.53 9.26 22.79
C LEU A 253 -25.94 9.84 23.01
N VAL A 254 -26.86 9.62 22.07
CA VAL A 254 -28.26 10.06 22.23
C VAL A 254 -29.01 9.17 23.24
N LYS A 255 -28.65 7.88 23.35
CA LYS A 255 -29.33 6.95 24.27
C LYS A 255 -28.95 7.16 25.75
N TYR A 256 -27.78 7.72 26.02
CA TYR A 256 -27.33 8.01 27.40
C TYR A 256 -27.77 9.39 27.90
N ARG A 257 -28.12 10.34 27.03
CA ARG A 257 -28.70 11.62 27.46
C ARG A 257 -30.19 11.53 27.82
N SER A 258 -30.90 10.51 27.34
CA SER A 258 -32.32 10.29 27.71
C SER A 258 -32.51 9.41 28.95
N LEU A 259 -31.46 8.75 29.45
CA LEU A 259 -31.51 7.91 30.66
C LEU A 259 -30.99 8.64 31.93
N SER A 260 -30.49 9.86 31.80
CA SER A 260 -30.03 10.70 32.92
C SER A 260 -31.01 11.81 33.30
N LEU A 261 -32.25 11.77 32.79
CA LEU A 261 -33.30 12.78 33.01
C LEU A 261 -34.66 12.15 33.40
N SER A 262 -34.66 10.94 33.94
CA SER A 262 -35.85 10.29 34.52
C SER A 262 -35.63 9.96 35.98
#